data_AF-A0A369KYR6-F1
#
_entry.id   AF-A0A369KYR6-F1
#
_cell.length_a   1.000
_cell.length_b   1.000
_cell.length_c   1.000
_cell.angle_alpha   90.00
_cell.angle_beta   90.00
_cell.angle_gamma   90.00
#
_symmetry.space_group_name_H-M   'P 1'
#
loop_
_entity.id
_entity.type
_entity.pdbx_description
1 polymer ?
#
loop_
_entity_poly.entity_id
_entity_poly.type
_entity_poly.pdbx_seq_one_letter_code
_entity_poly.pdbx_strand_id
1 'polypeptide(L)'
;MAEVFPEILKKANQEAKKHKKPSTGIREIAARISSAVATGRYAGKIEIEESERPKRVKIITETDKDSYFKRELEADLEPFTRAQKIKSDEAQLGTKEKYRMAEFEAIIFQLKNFFNLDFECEHAKAILNPNSPGKHHPNNIQILLKSHNRLKGNSNWDRFTLEEQIEYIKAVVQVQKLVSKKMRVDLQEEVINSIIERLKLIY
;
A
#
# COMPACT_ATOMS: atom_id res chain seq x y z
N MET A 1 -22.48 -12.13 -32.57
CA MET A 1 -21.77 -13.19 -33.33
C MET A 1 -22.06 -13.11 -34.83
N ALA A 2 -23.33 -13.14 -35.25
CA ALA A 2 -23.73 -13.04 -36.66
C ALA A 2 -23.28 -11.73 -37.35
N GLU A 3 -23.36 -10.61 -36.63
CA GLU A 3 -22.94 -9.28 -37.13
C GLU A 3 -21.42 -9.12 -37.21
N VAL A 4 -20.67 -9.80 -36.34
CA VAL A 4 -19.20 -9.62 -36.20
C VAL A 4 -18.43 -10.58 -37.12
N PHE A 5 -19.02 -11.75 -37.45
CA PHE A 5 -18.40 -12.74 -38.32
C PHE A 5 -19.42 -13.35 -39.32
N PRO A 6 -19.94 -12.56 -40.27
CA PRO A 6 -21.01 -12.98 -41.18
C PRO A 6 -20.58 -14.14 -42.08
N GLU A 7 -19.32 -14.16 -42.52
CA GLU A 7 -18.78 -15.23 -43.37
C GLU A 7 -18.65 -16.57 -42.63
N ILE A 8 -18.32 -16.55 -41.34
CA ILE A 8 -18.24 -17.76 -40.51
C ILE A 8 -19.64 -18.34 -40.30
N LEU A 9 -20.63 -17.47 -40.06
CA LEU A 9 -22.03 -17.89 -39.94
C LEU A 9 -22.55 -18.49 -41.24
N LYS A 10 -22.26 -17.86 -42.38
CA LYS A 10 -22.68 -18.33 -43.70
C LYS A 10 -22.10 -19.72 -44.01
N LYS A 11 -20.81 -19.92 -43.73
CA LYS A 11 -20.14 -21.21 -43.88
C LYS A 11 -20.71 -22.27 -42.93
N ALA A 12 -20.92 -21.93 -41.65
CA ALA A 12 -21.52 -22.84 -40.67
C ALA A 12 -22.94 -23.27 -41.07
N ASN A 13 -23.76 -22.36 -41.61
CA ASN A 13 -25.10 -22.66 -42.11
C ASN A 13 -25.08 -23.57 -43.35
N GLN A 14 -24.11 -23.39 -44.24
CA GLN A 14 -23.92 -24.26 -45.40
C GLN A 14 -23.47 -25.68 -45.01
N GLU A 15 -22.59 -25.78 -44.01
CA GLU A 15 -22.14 -27.06 -43.46
C GLU A 15 -23.25 -27.79 -42.69
N ALA A 16 -24.02 -27.06 -41.87
CA ALA A 16 -25.17 -27.60 -41.13
C ALA A 16 -26.19 -28.30 -42.05
N LYS A 17 -26.44 -27.76 -43.25
CA LYS A 17 -27.35 -28.35 -44.25
C LYS A 17 -26.88 -29.69 -44.82
N LYS A 18 -25.58 -30.02 -44.72
CA LYS A 18 -25.00 -31.27 -45.24
C LYS A 18 -25.09 -32.44 -44.27
N HIS A 19 -25.45 -32.20 -43.00
CA HIS A 19 -25.53 -33.27 -42.00
C HIS A 19 -26.90 -33.96 -42.02
N LYS A 20 -26.91 -35.31 -42.11
CA LYS A 20 -28.14 -36.13 -42.19
C LYS A 20 -29.00 -36.12 -40.91
N LYS A 21 -28.43 -35.77 -39.75
CA LYS A 21 -29.13 -35.65 -38.46
C LYS A 21 -28.80 -34.30 -37.82
N PRO A 22 -29.80 -33.48 -37.43
CA PRO A 22 -29.58 -32.13 -36.90
C PRO A 22 -28.70 -32.09 -35.63
N SER A 23 -28.83 -33.09 -34.76
CA SER A 23 -28.09 -33.18 -33.49
C SER A 23 -26.58 -33.39 -33.67
N THR A 24 -26.15 -34.03 -34.75
CA THR A 24 -24.73 -34.24 -35.06
C THR A 24 -24.05 -32.93 -35.46
N GLY A 25 -24.72 -32.11 -36.29
CA GLY A 25 -24.21 -30.81 -36.70
C GLY A 25 -24.05 -29.84 -35.53
N ILE A 26 -25.03 -29.80 -34.62
CA ILE A 26 -24.97 -28.96 -33.40
C ILE A 26 -23.79 -29.37 -32.51
N ARG A 27 -23.56 -30.68 -32.33
CA ARG A 27 -22.47 -31.20 -31.50
C ARG A 27 -21.09 -30.86 -32.08
N GLU A 28 -20.93 -30.98 -33.40
CA GLU A 28 -19.67 -30.60 -34.07
C GLU A 28 -19.41 -29.10 -34.00
N ILE A 29 -20.44 -28.27 -34.22
CA ILE A 29 -20.31 -26.81 -34.12
C ILE A 29 -19.94 -26.40 -32.69
N ALA A 30 -20.58 -26.99 -31.67
CA ALA A 30 -20.26 -26.74 -30.27
C ALA A 30 -18.82 -27.14 -29.91
N ALA A 31 -18.34 -28.29 -30.41
CA ALA A 31 -16.97 -28.74 -30.20
C ALA A 31 -15.94 -27.79 -30.86
N ARG A 32 -16.22 -27.33 -32.09
CA ARG A 32 -15.36 -26.37 -32.80
C ARG A 32 -15.31 -25.01 -32.10
N ILE A 33 -16.46 -24.51 -31.62
CA ILE A 33 -16.52 -23.26 -30.84
C ILE A 33 -15.71 -23.42 -29.55
N SER A 34 -15.90 -24.53 -28.82
CA SER A 34 -15.17 -24.81 -27.58
C SER A 34 -13.64 -24.87 -27.80
N SER A 35 -13.20 -25.51 -28.89
CA SER A 35 -11.79 -25.56 -29.29
C SER A 35 -11.24 -24.18 -29.66
N ALA A 36 -12.00 -23.37 -30.40
CA ALA A 36 -11.61 -22.01 -30.76
C ALA A 36 -11.51 -21.08 -29.54
N VAL A 37 -12.39 -21.25 -28.55
CA VAL A 37 -12.33 -20.51 -27.28
C VAL A 37 -11.09 -20.92 -26.48
N ALA A 38 -10.82 -22.23 -26.33
CA ALA A 38 -9.67 -22.75 -25.59
C ALA A 38 -8.32 -22.38 -26.22
N THR A 39 -8.27 -22.21 -27.55
CA THR A 39 -7.06 -21.78 -28.28
C THR A 39 -6.87 -20.26 -28.33
N GLY A 40 -7.73 -19.49 -27.65
CA GLY A 40 -7.60 -18.03 -27.57
C GLY A 40 -8.00 -17.29 -28.85
N ARG A 41 -8.67 -17.96 -29.81
CA ARG A 41 -9.07 -17.36 -31.10
C ARG A 41 -10.00 -16.14 -30.96
N TYR A 42 -10.66 -16.01 -29.81
CA TYR A 42 -11.56 -14.91 -29.47
C TYR A 42 -11.03 -14.00 -28.34
N ALA A 43 -9.73 -14.08 -28.02
CA ALA A 43 -9.11 -13.23 -27.01
C ALA A 43 -9.40 -11.74 -27.28
N GLY A 44 -9.76 -10.99 -26.24
CA GLY A 44 -10.16 -9.58 -26.33
C GLY A 44 -11.53 -9.31 -26.98
N LYS A 45 -12.31 -10.37 -27.27
CA LYS A 45 -13.70 -10.28 -27.79
C LYS A 45 -14.71 -11.03 -26.93
N ILE A 46 -14.24 -11.94 -26.07
CA ILE A 46 -15.05 -12.67 -25.11
C ILE A 46 -14.36 -12.70 -23.74
N GLU A 47 -15.16 -12.68 -22.68
CA GLU A 47 -14.74 -12.94 -21.32
C GLU A 47 -15.28 -14.30 -20.89
N ILE A 48 -14.45 -15.09 -20.21
CA ILE A 48 -14.79 -16.44 -19.75
C ILE A 48 -14.84 -16.41 -18.23
N GLU A 49 -16.01 -16.66 -17.67
CA GLU A 49 -16.17 -16.77 -16.23
C GLU A 49 -15.81 -18.19 -15.79
N GLU A 50 -14.74 -18.34 -14.99
CA GLU A 50 -14.22 -19.66 -14.58
C GLU A 50 -14.87 -20.22 -13.31
N SER A 51 -15.75 -19.44 -12.67
CA SER A 51 -16.40 -19.75 -11.38
C SER A 51 -17.48 -20.83 -11.48
N GLU A 52 -18.12 -21.01 -12.64
CA GLU A 52 -19.25 -21.93 -12.83
C GLU A 52 -18.98 -23.01 -13.91
N ARG A 53 -19.63 -24.17 -13.76
CA ARG A 53 -19.69 -25.23 -14.79
C ARG A 53 -21.15 -25.51 -15.16
N PRO A 54 -21.56 -25.38 -16.45
CA PRO A 54 -20.74 -25.02 -17.61
C PRO A 54 -20.26 -23.56 -17.59
N LYS A 55 -19.04 -23.31 -18.09
CA LYS A 55 -18.42 -21.97 -18.11
C LYS A 55 -19.32 -20.99 -18.87
N ARG A 56 -19.60 -19.83 -18.27
CA ARG A 56 -20.32 -18.75 -18.95
C ARG A 56 -19.35 -17.94 -19.79
N VAL A 57 -19.77 -17.57 -20.99
CA VAL A 57 -18.98 -16.74 -21.92
C VAL A 57 -19.78 -15.49 -22.24
N LYS A 58 -19.22 -14.33 -21.90
CA LYS A 58 -19.82 -13.02 -22.22
C LYS A 58 -19.09 -12.41 -23.41
N ILE A 59 -19.83 -11.79 -24.33
CA ILE A 59 -19.23 -11.03 -25.44
C ILE A 59 -18.84 -9.66 -24.90
N ILE A 60 -17.59 -9.26 -25.13
CA ILE A 60 -17.08 -7.94 -24.74
C ILE A 60 -17.54 -6.94 -25.79
N THR A 61 -18.42 -6.02 -25.41
CA THR A 61 -18.85 -4.89 -26.26
C THR A 61 -17.77 -3.80 -26.28
N GLU A 62 -17.84 -2.84 -27.21
CA GLU A 62 -16.91 -1.70 -27.24
C GLU A 62 -16.96 -0.88 -25.93
N THR A 63 -18.14 -0.76 -25.33
CA THR A 63 -18.33 -0.15 -24.00
C THR A 63 -17.64 -0.92 -22.86
N ASP A 64 -17.59 -2.26 -22.93
CA ASP A 64 -16.87 -3.07 -21.95
C ASP A 64 -15.36 -2.88 -22.11
N LYS A 65 -14.84 -2.78 -23.35
CA LYS A 65 -13.41 -2.50 -23.60
C LYS A 65 -12.96 -1.16 -23.03
N ASP A 66 -13.77 -0.12 -23.18
CA ASP A 66 -13.48 1.19 -22.58
C ASP A 66 -13.49 1.12 -21.04
N SER A 67 -14.34 0.29 -20.44
CA SER A 67 -14.33 0.06 -18.99
C SER A 67 -13.09 -0.70 -18.52
N TYR A 68 -12.62 -1.70 -19.28
CA TYR A 68 -11.37 -2.42 -18.94
C TYR A 68 -10.16 -1.50 -19.07
N PHE A 69 -10.09 -0.76 -20.18
CA PHE A 69 -9.01 0.20 -20.40
C PHE A 69 -9.00 1.31 -19.35
N LYS A 70 -10.18 1.79 -18.92
CA LYS A 70 -10.29 2.74 -17.79
C LYS A 70 -9.81 2.13 -16.47
N ARG A 71 -10.13 0.87 -16.18
CA ARG A 71 -9.65 0.18 -14.96
C ARG A 71 -8.14 -0.08 -14.98
N GLU A 72 -7.57 -0.43 -16.13
CA GLU A 72 -6.11 -0.57 -16.29
C GLU A 72 -5.40 0.78 -16.14
N LEU A 73 -5.92 1.84 -16.78
CA LEU A 73 -5.43 3.20 -16.57
C LEU A 73 -5.58 3.65 -15.12
N GLU A 74 -6.70 3.36 -14.45
CA GLU A 74 -6.92 3.69 -13.04
C GLU A 74 -5.94 2.93 -12.13
N ALA A 75 -5.65 1.66 -12.41
CA ALA A 75 -4.67 0.88 -11.67
C ALA A 75 -3.24 1.42 -11.85
N ASP A 76 -2.90 1.89 -13.05
CA ASP A 76 -1.62 2.58 -13.32
C ASP A 76 -1.54 3.99 -12.69
N LEU A 77 -2.68 4.55 -12.30
CA LEU A 77 -2.81 5.87 -11.66
C LEU A 77 -3.04 5.80 -10.14
N GLU A 78 -3.14 4.61 -9.53
CA GLU A 78 -3.33 4.50 -8.09
C GLU A 78 -2.12 5.07 -7.33
N PRO A 79 -2.31 6.07 -6.46
CA PRO A 79 -1.21 6.64 -5.69
C PRO A 79 -0.64 5.59 -4.73
N PHE A 80 0.69 5.48 -4.69
CA PHE A 80 1.39 4.55 -3.79
C PHE A 80 0.83 4.61 -2.36
N THR A 81 0.56 3.43 -1.81
CA THR A 81 0.23 3.25 -0.40
C THR A 81 1.37 3.76 0.49
N ARG A 82 1.07 4.11 1.75
CA ARG A 82 2.10 4.56 2.71
C ARG A 82 3.25 3.56 2.83
N ALA A 83 2.94 2.26 2.91
CA ALA A 83 3.93 1.20 3.04
C ALA A 83 4.86 1.12 1.82
N GLN A 84 4.32 1.26 0.61
CA GLN A 84 5.13 1.27 -0.61
C GLN A 84 6.05 2.49 -0.67
N LYS A 85 5.55 3.68 -0.29
CA LYS A 85 6.37 4.90 -0.20
C LYS A 85 7.51 4.75 0.81
N ILE A 86 7.22 4.24 2.00
CA ILE A 86 8.22 3.96 3.04
C ILE A 86 9.28 3.01 2.49
N LYS A 87 8.89 1.86 1.92
CA LYS A 87 9.83 0.88 1.37
C LYS A 87 10.70 1.46 0.27
N SER A 88 10.13 2.30 -0.60
CA SER A 88 10.87 2.99 -1.65
C SER A 88 11.90 3.97 -1.07
N ASP A 89 11.50 4.78 -0.09
CA ASP A 89 12.40 5.74 0.57
C ASP A 89 13.50 5.03 1.37
N GLU A 90 13.17 3.96 2.11
CA GLU A 90 14.13 3.12 2.86
C GLU A 90 15.21 2.51 1.96
N ALA A 91 14.83 2.09 0.75
CA ALA A 91 15.76 1.54 -0.24
C ALA A 91 16.80 2.58 -0.70
N GLN A 92 16.49 3.88 -0.60
CA GLN A 92 17.37 4.98 -0.99
C GLN A 92 18.25 5.48 0.16
N LEU A 93 18.05 5.00 1.39
CA LEU A 93 18.82 5.44 2.55
C LEU A 93 20.25 4.88 2.53
N GLY A 94 21.23 5.76 2.74
CA GLY A 94 22.61 5.40 2.98
C GLY A 94 22.82 4.81 4.39
N THR A 95 24.04 4.36 4.66
CA THR A 95 24.39 3.74 5.96
C THR A 95 24.17 4.69 7.13
N LYS A 96 24.52 5.96 6.97
CA LYS A 96 24.35 6.98 8.00
C LYS A 96 22.87 7.22 8.31
N GLU A 97 22.03 7.30 7.28
CA GLU A 97 20.59 7.51 7.46
C GLU A 97 19.93 6.31 8.13
N LYS A 98 20.29 5.09 7.72
CA LYS A 98 19.81 3.84 8.34
C LYS A 98 20.19 3.76 9.81
N TYR A 99 21.44 4.11 10.15
CA TYR A 99 21.88 4.19 11.54
C TYR A 99 21.03 5.17 12.35
N ARG A 100 20.80 6.39 11.83
CA ARG A 100 19.98 7.40 12.51
C ARG A 100 18.55 6.90 12.75
N MET A 101 17.93 6.25 11.77
CA MET A 101 16.60 5.65 11.91
C MET A 101 16.56 4.58 13.01
N ALA A 102 17.52 3.65 13.01
CA ALA A 102 17.63 2.61 14.03
C ALA A 102 17.86 3.19 15.43
N GLU A 103 18.66 4.24 15.55
CA GLU A 103 18.90 4.91 16.83
C GLU A 103 17.65 5.65 17.35
N PHE A 104 16.84 6.27 16.47
CA PHE A 104 15.56 6.84 16.88
C PHE A 104 14.64 5.77 17.50
N GLU A 105 14.52 4.60 16.86
CA GLU A 105 13.73 3.48 17.37
C GLU A 105 14.29 2.93 18.69
N ALA A 106 15.61 2.80 18.80
CA ALA A 106 16.27 2.34 20.02
C ALA A 106 16.05 3.30 21.20
N ILE A 107 16.15 4.62 20.96
CA ILE A 107 15.86 5.65 21.96
C ILE A 107 14.42 5.52 22.46
N ILE A 108 13.45 5.42 21.56
CA ILE A 108 12.04 5.27 21.92
C ILE A 108 11.79 4.00 22.72
N PHE A 109 12.37 2.88 22.29
CA PHE A 109 12.28 1.59 22.99
C PHE A 109 12.79 1.69 24.43
N GLN A 110 13.92 2.37 24.64
CA GLN A 110 14.50 2.57 25.97
C GLN A 110 13.64 3.50 26.83
N LEU A 111 13.14 4.61 26.28
CA LEU A 111 12.24 5.52 26.99
C LEU A 111 10.97 4.80 27.45
N LYS A 112 10.43 3.90 26.62
CA LYS A 112 9.29 3.06 26.98
C LYS A 112 9.63 2.05 28.06
N ASN A 113 10.69 1.26 27.88
CA ASN A 113 10.98 0.13 28.77
C ASN A 113 11.47 0.55 30.15
N PHE A 114 12.26 1.62 30.24
CA PHE A 114 12.83 2.06 31.52
C PHE A 114 11.95 3.09 32.22
N PHE A 115 11.22 3.92 31.48
CA PHE A 115 10.48 5.06 32.05
C PHE A 115 8.97 5.04 31.79
N ASN A 116 8.46 4.01 31.11
CA ASN A 116 7.06 3.89 30.71
C ASN A 116 6.56 5.11 29.90
N LEU A 117 7.44 5.66 29.05
CA LEU A 117 7.14 6.79 28.17
C LEU A 117 6.88 6.29 26.74
N ASP A 118 5.62 6.32 26.33
CA ASP A 118 5.17 5.76 25.05
C ASP A 118 5.35 6.77 23.90
N PHE A 119 6.61 6.99 23.53
CA PHE A 119 7.00 7.77 22.36
C PHE A 119 6.90 6.95 21.06
N GLU A 120 6.84 7.64 19.92
CA GLU A 120 6.83 7.08 18.58
C GLU A 120 7.67 7.95 17.63
N CYS A 121 8.25 7.31 16.60
CA CYS A 121 8.82 8.01 15.46
C CYS A 121 7.68 8.58 14.63
N GLU A 122 7.67 9.88 14.41
CA GLU A 122 6.67 10.54 13.59
C GLU A 122 7.31 11.37 12.47
N HIS A 123 6.66 11.35 11.30
CA HIS A 123 7.06 12.17 10.17
C HIS A 123 6.58 13.61 10.36
N ALA A 124 7.48 14.59 10.48
CA ALA A 124 7.12 16.01 10.58
C ALA A 124 6.22 16.43 9.41
N LYS A 125 6.65 16.17 8.17
CA LYS A 125 5.79 16.17 7.00
C LYS A 125 5.20 14.78 6.76
N ALA A 126 3.88 14.66 6.75
CA ALA A 126 3.20 13.38 6.57
C ALA A 126 3.46 12.81 5.16
N ILE A 127 3.72 11.50 5.08
CA ILE A 127 4.02 10.79 3.82
C ILE A 127 2.87 10.85 2.81
N LEU A 128 1.64 10.84 3.32
CA LEU A 128 0.42 10.89 2.52
C LEU A 128 -0.21 12.29 2.48
N ASN A 129 0.53 13.34 2.84
CA ASN A 129 0.00 14.69 2.70
C ASN A 129 -0.27 14.98 1.20
N PRO A 130 -1.45 15.50 0.82
CA PRO A 130 -1.84 15.66 -0.58
C PRO A 130 -1.07 16.78 -1.31
N ASN A 131 -0.63 17.80 -0.57
CA ASN A 131 -0.02 19.00 -1.17
C ASN A 131 1.51 19.01 -1.04
N SER A 132 2.03 18.57 0.10
CA SER A 132 3.46 18.56 0.38
C SER A 132 3.83 17.29 1.15
N PRO A 133 3.91 16.13 0.46
CA PRO A 133 4.25 14.86 1.09
C PRO A 133 5.69 14.87 1.61
N GLY A 134 5.87 14.37 2.83
CA GLY A 134 7.19 14.10 3.39
C GLY A 134 7.78 12.79 2.89
N LYS A 135 9.10 12.63 3.08
CA LYS A 135 9.82 11.38 2.85
C LYS A 135 9.98 10.58 4.13
N HIS A 136 10.07 9.26 4.03
CA HIS A 136 10.56 8.41 5.10
C HIS A 136 12.09 8.52 5.19
N HIS A 137 12.57 9.56 5.89
CA HIS A 137 13.98 9.89 6.01
C HIS A 137 14.23 10.51 7.39
N PRO A 138 15.39 10.29 8.06
CA PRO A 138 15.64 10.78 9.42
C PRO A 138 15.50 12.30 9.59
N ASN A 139 15.84 13.10 8.57
CA ASN A 139 15.60 14.56 8.57
C ASN A 139 14.11 14.97 8.56
N ASN A 140 13.20 14.02 8.36
CA ASN A 140 11.76 14.22 8.47
C ASN A 140 11.19 13.48 9.70
N ILE A 141 12.03 12.85 10.53
CA ILE A 141 11.61 12.18 11.75
C ILE A 141 11.80 13.09 12.95
N GLN A 142 10.81 13.06 13.84
CA GLN A 142 10.85 13.59 15.19
C GLN A 142 10.20 12.58 16.14
N ILE A 143 10.49 12.69 17.43
CA ILE A 143 9.96 11.80 18.46
C ILE A 143 8.80 12.49 19.17
N LEU A 144 7.61 11.89 19.13
CA LEU A 144 6.41 12.41 19.81
C LEU A 144 5.80 11.35 20.73
N LEU A 145 5.20 11.76 21.86
CA LEU A 145 4.30 10.88 22.60
C LEU A 145 3.17 10.44 21.67
N LYS A 146 2.79 9.17 21.76
CA LYS A 146 1.69 8.59 21.00
C LYS A 146 0.40 9.40 21.13
N SER A 147 0.13 9.95 22.31
CA SER A 147 -1.03 10.82 22.57
C SER A 147 -0.99 12.11 21.73
N HIS A 148 0.18 12.73 21.58
CA HIS A 148 0.35 13.94 20.78
C HIS A 148 0.37 13.63 19.28
N ASN A 149 0.95 12.50 18.86
CA ASN A 149 0.92 12.07 17.47
C ASN A 149 -0.52 11.91 16.94
N ARG A 150 -1.42 11.37 17.76
CA ARG A 150 -2.86 11.26 17.42
C ARG A 150 -3.51 12.60 17.07
N LEU A 151 -3.04 13.71 17.66
CA LEU A 151 -3.57 15.05 17.36
C LEU A 151 -3.06 15.60 16.03
N LYS A 152 -1.86 15.20 15.59
CA LYS A 152 -1.27 15.63 14.32
C LYS A 152 -2.00 15.06 13.11
N GLY A 153 -2.32 13.76 13.12
CA GLY A 153 -2.95 13.08 12.00
C GLY A 153 -2.14 13.20 10.69
N ASN A 154 -2.81 13.54 9.58
CA ASN A 154 -2.18 13.67 8.25
C ASN A 154 -1.64 15.08 7.95
N SER A 155 -1.68 15.98 8.94
CA SER A 155 -1.15 17.34 8.79
C SER A 155 0.37 17.33 8.86
N ASN A 156 0.98 18.29 8.17
CA ASN A 156 2.40 18.59 8.33
C ASN A 156 2.57 19.46 9.57
N TRP A 157 3.53 19.09 10.40
CA TRP A 157 4.05 19.93 11.46
C TRP A 157 5.46 20.35 11.10
N ASP A 158 5.90 21.45 11.66
CA ASP A 158 7.31 21.78 11.64
C ASP A 158 8.08 20.72 12.42
N ARG A 159 9.24 20.34 11.88
CA ARG A 159 10.12 19.40 12.58
C ARG A 159 10.76 20.16 13.73
N PHE A 160 10.71 19.60 14.93
CA PHE A 160 11.49 20.12 16.04
C PHE A 160 12.96 20.27 15.64
N THR A 161 13.56 21.39 16.03
CA THR A 161 15.00 21.54 16.16
C THR A 161 15.55 20.55 17.20
N LEU A 162 16.86 20.36 17.25
CA LEU A 162 17.48 19.49 18.25
C LEU A 162 17.14 19.98 19.67
N GLU A 163 17.24 21.29 19.88
CA GLU A 163 16.97 21.96 21.13
C GLU A 163 15.51 21.74 21.57
N GLU A 164 14.55 21.96 20.67
CA GLU A 164 13.13 21.72 20.93
C GLU A 164 12.84 20.25 21.24
N GLN A 165 13.45 19.31 20.51
CA GLN A 165 13.24 17.88 20.74
C GLN A 165 13.77 17.46 22.12
N ILE A 166 14.94 17.98 22.53
CA ILE A 166 15.51 17.74 23.87
C ILE A 166 14.62 18.34 24.94
N GLU A 167 14.19 19.59 24.77
CA GLU A 167 13.32 20.29 25.72
C GLU A 167 12.00 19.52 25.90
N TYR A 168 11.40 19.09 24.80
CA TYR A 168 10.16 18.31 24.80
C TYR A 168 10.31 16.99 25.56
N ILE A 169 11.37 16.21 25.30
CA ILE A 169 11.63 14.95 26.01
C ILE A 169 11.83 15.21 27.51
N LYS A 170 12.60 16.25 27.88
CA LYS A 170 12.82 16.63 29.28
C LYS A 170 11.52 17.05 29.97
N ALA A 171 10.66 17.80 29.30
CA ALA A 171 9.37 18.20 29.83
C ALA A 171 8.47 16.99 30.12
N VAL A 172 8.41 16.02 29.20
CA VAL A 172 7.66 14.78 29.39
C VAL A 172 8.22 13.95 30.56
N VAL A 173 9.55 13.80 30.62
CA VAL A 173 10.24 13.13 31.73
C VAL A 173 9.93 13.80 33.07
N GLN A 174 9.91 15.13 33.11
CA GLN A 174 9.61 15.88 34.33
C GLN A 174 8.17 15.66 34.79
N VAL A 175 7.20 15.62 33.86
CA VAL A 175 5.81 15.26 34.19
C VAL A 175 5.75 13.83 34.73
N GLN A 176 6.44 12.89 34.11
CA GLN A 176 6.53 11.50 34.58
C GLN A 176 7.13 11.43 36.00
N LYS A 177 8.10 12.30 36.33
CA LYS A 177 8.70 12.40 37.67
C LYS A 177 7.70 12.76 38.75
N LEU A 178 6.68 13.55 38.44
CA LEU A 178 5.63 13.91 39.40
C LEU A 178 4.72 12.72 39.76
N VAL A 179 4.58 11.76 38.84
CA VAL A 179 3.71 10.59 39.00
C VAL A 179 4.48 9.27 39.18
N SER A 180 5.82 9.32 39.12
CA SER A 180 6.70 8.13 39.08
C SER A 180 6.52 7.22 40.29
N LYS A 181 6.40 7.80 41.49
CA LYS A 181 6.12 7.05 42.74
C LYS A 181 4.81 6.27 42.67
N LYS A 182 3.77 6.83 42.03
CA LYS A 182 2.48 6.16 41.83
C LYS A 182 2.57 5.07 40.76
N MET A 183 3.39 5.30 39.73
CA MET A 183 3.63 4.36 38.64
C MET A 183 4.68 3.29 38.95
N ARG A 184 5.36 3.39 40.11
CA ARG A 184 6.49 2.52 40.51
C ARG A 184 7.61 2.51 39.47
N VAL A 185 7.87 3.67 38.87
CA VAL A 185 8.95 3.88 37.89
C VAL A 185 10.08 4.64 38.58
N ASP A 186 11.31 4.17 38.43
CA ASP A 186 12.52 4.88 38.86
C ASP A 186 13.08 5.70 37.70
N LEU A 187 13.18 7.01 37.88
CA LEU A 187 13.69 7.92 36.85
C LEU A 187 15.14 8.24 37.15
N GLN A 188 16.04 7.44 36.59
CA GLN A 188 17.49 7.64 36.72
C GLN A 188 17.97 8.70 35.72
N GLU A 189 18.39 9.85 36.23
CA GLU A 189 18.81 10.99 35.42
C GLU A 189 20.02 10.68 34.53
N GLU A 190 20.94 9.82 34.99
CA GLU A 190 22.11 9.39 34.22
C GLU A 190 21.72 8.65 32.93
N VAL A 191 20.71 7.78 33.01
CA VAL A 191 20.21 7.03 31.85
C VAL A 191 19.48 7.97 30.88
N ILE A 192 18.69 8.92 31.39
CA ILE A 192 18.03 9.94 30.56
C ILE A 192 19.06 10.80 29.83
N ASN A 193 20.11 11.23 30.53
CA ASN A 193 21.19 12.03 29.93
C ASN A 193 21.92 11.23 28.84
N SER A 194 22.21 9.94 29.07
CA SER A 194 22.79 9.07 28.03
C SER A 194 21.92 8.97 26.78
N ILE A 195 20.59 8.84 26.95
CA ILE A 195 19.63 8.83 25.83
C ILE A 195 19.66 10.16 25.07
N ILE A 196 19.72 11.29 25.79
CA ILE A 196 19.79 12.63 25.18
C ILE A 196 21.10 12.82 24.41
N GLU A 197 22.24 12.35 24.93
CA GLU A 197 23.51 12.43 24.20
C GLU A 197 23.46 11.63 22.89
N ARG A 198 22.86 10.45 22.90
CA ARG A 198 22.65 9.67 21.67
C ARG A 198 21.73 10.39 20.69
N LEU A 199 20.66 11.02 21.17
CA LEU A 199 19.77 11.82 20.33
C LEU A 199 20.54 12.94 19.60
N LYS A 200 21.43 13.66 20.29
CA LYS A 200 22.25 14.72 19.69
C LYS A 200 23.13 14.23 18.54
N LEU A 201 23.60 12.98 18.58
CA LEU A 201 24.45 12.41 17.52
C LEU A 201 23.68 12.12 16.22
N ILE A 202 22.37 11.93 16.31
CA ILE A 202 21.53 11.50 15.19
C ILE A 202 20.60 12.57 14.65
N TYR A 203 20.53 13.73 15.29
CA TYR A 203 19.58 14.78 14.93
C TYR A 203 20.10 15.68 13.83
#